data_AF-A0A075LRS0-F1
#
_entry.id   AF-A0A075LRS0-F1
#
_cell.length_a   1.000
_cell.length_b   1.000
_cell.length_c   1.000
_cell.angle_alpha   90.00
_cell.angle_beta   90.00
_cell.angle_gamma   90.00
#
_symmetry.space_group_name_H-M   'P 1'
#
loop_
_entity.id
_entity.type
_entity.pdbx_description
1 polymer ?
#
loop_
_entity_poly.entity_id
_entity_poly.type
_entity_poly.pdbx_seq_one_letter_code
_entity_poly.pdbx_strand_id
1 'polypeptide(L)'
;MVKKKKRERKYLLPADTKREIVIKDDKAETNPKWGFSPYERPIDLHIKYGVINLDKPPGPTSHEVVAWVKRILNLNKAGHGGTLDPKVSGILPTALENATRVVQALLPAGKEYVALMHLHGDVKKEKILQVMSEFEGEIIQRPPLRSAVKRRLRTRKVYYIDVLEIDGRDVLFRVGVEAGTYIRSLIHHIGLALGVGAHMAELRRTRSGPFKEDETLVTLHDLIDAYHFWKDDGIEDYFRKAIQPMEKAVEHLPKVWIRDSAVAAVTYGADLAVPGIVKLHKGIKRGDLVAIMTLKDELVALGKAIMTSGEMLNEKKGIAVDVEKVFMPRDWYPKMW
;
A
#
# COMPACT_ATOMS: atom_id res chain seq x y z
N MET A 1 17.42 23.09 33.92
CA MET A 1 17.86 22.15 32.87
C MET A 1 17.02 20.89 32.93
N VAL A 2 15.95 20.79 32.14
CA VAL A 2 15.24 19.51 31.92
C VAL A 2 15.16 19.31 30.41
N LYS A 3 16.24 18.77 29.83
CA LYS A 3 16.20 18.20 28.48
C LYS A 3 15.30 16.96 28.56
N LYS A 4 13.99 17.12 28.30
CA LYS A 4 13.11 15.99 27.98
C LYS A 4 13.74 15.30 26.77
N LYS A 5 14.36 14.14 26.98
CA LYS A 5 14.65 13.19 25.91
C LYS A 5 13.32 12.94 25.19
N LYS A 6 13.10 13.56 24.02
CA LYS A 6 12.06 13.12 23.07
C LYS A 6 12.40 11.65 22.81
N ARG A 7 11.70 10.72 23.47
CA ARG A 7 11.67 9.33 23.01
C ARG A 7 11.18 9.43 21.57
N GLU A 8 12.02 9.04 20.61
CA GLU A 8 11.58 8.87 19.22
C GLU A 8 10.37 7.95 19.24
N ARG A 9 9.18 8.53 19.08
CA ARG A 9 7.93 7.78 19.00
C ARG A 9 7.98 7.06 17.66
N LYS A 10 8.15 5.73 17.69
CA LYS A 10 8.15 4.94 16.46
C LYS A 10 6.72 4.82 15.95
N TYR A 11 6.40 5.54 14.88
CA TYR A 11 5.13 5.44 14.16
C TYR A 11 5.13 4.16 13.32
N LEU A 12 4.70 3.04 13.91
CA LEU A 12 4.71 1.73 13.25
C LEU A 12 3.28 1.32 12.88
N LEU A 13 3.11 0.95 11.62
CA LEU A 13 1.94 0.25 11.10
C LEU A 13 2.27 -1.23 10.90
N PRO A 14 1.29 -2.13 10.74
CA PRO A 14 1.55 -3.54 10.42
C PRO A 14 2.41 -3.75 9.16
N ALA A 15 2.40 -2.78 8.24
CA ALA A 15 3.22 -2.78 7.03
C ALA A 15 4.73 -2.56 7.30
N ASP A 16 5.12 -2.05 8.47
CA ASP A 16 6.53 -1.86 8.85
C ASP A 16 7.18 -3.10 9.46
N THR A 17 6.38 -4.14 9.75
CA THR A 17 6.89 -5.38 10.34
C THR A 17 7.83 -6.08 9.35
N LYS A 18 9.13 -6.02 9.64
CA LYS A 18 10.14 -6.79 8.90
C LYS A 18 9.92 -8.28 9.18
N ARG A 19 9.97 -9.08 8.11
CA ARG A 19 9.83 -10.55 8.19
C ARG A 19 11.17 -11.18 7.86
N GLU A 20 11.57 -12.14 8.68
CA GLU A 20 12.76 -12.94 8.42
C GLU A 20 12.51 -13.84 7.21
N ILE A 21 13.51 -13.98 6.33
CA ILE A 21 13.49 -14.90 5.20
C ILE A 21 14.12 -16.23 5.64
N VAL A 22 13.46 -17.33 5.33
CA VAL A 22 13.96 -18.70 5.50
C VAL A 22 14.20 -19.34 4.15
N ILE A 23 15.34 -20.00 4.02
CA ILE A 23 15.76 -20.68 2.80
C ILE A 23 15.37 -22.15 2.91
N LYS A 24 14.65 -22.66 1.90
CA LYS A 24 14.26 -24.07 1.76
C LYS A 24 15.21 -24.82 0.82
N ASP A 25 15.67 -24.16 -0.25
CA ASP A 25 16.70 -24.66 -1.15
C ASP A 25 17.77 -23.58 -1.34
N ASP A 26 18.97 -23.84 -0.85
CA ASP A 26 20.13 -22.95 -0.93
C ASP A 26 20.88 -23.07 -2.26
N LYS A 27 20.59 -24.10 -3.07
CA LYS A 27 21.22 -24.34 -4.38
C LYS A 27 20.40 -23.81 -5.55
N ALA A 28 19.21 -23.28 -5.30
CA ALA A 28 18.35 -22.79 -6.37
C ALA A 28 18.88 -21.47 -6.94
N GLU A 29 19.09 -21.46 -8.25
CA GLU A 29 19.53 -20.30 -9.02
C GLU A 29 18.43 -19.85 -10.00
N THR A 30 18.60 -18.65 -10.56
CA THR A 30 17.71 -18.12 -11.61
C THR A 30 18.51 -17.80 -12.87
N ASN A 31 17.95 -18.18 -14.02
CA ASN A 31 18.58 -17.93 -15.30
C ASN A 31 18.47 -16.44 -15.66
N PRO A 32 19.58 -15.72 -15.89
CA PRO A 32 19.55 -14.29 -16.17
C PRO A 32 18.85 -13.93 -17.50
N LYS A 33 18.65 -14.89 -18.41
CA LYS A 33 18.00 -14.67 -19.72
C LYS A 33 16.47 -14.65 -19.67
N TRP A 34 15.86 -15.07 -18.56
CA TRP A 34 14.41 -15.16 -18.40
C TRP A 34 13.88 -14.08 -17.47
N GLY A 35 12.68 -13.57 -17.77
CA GLY A 35 12.08 -12.46 -17.03
C GLY A 35 12.85 -11.15 -17.16
N PHE A 36 12.48 -10.18 -16.33
CA PHE A 36 13.09 -8.86 -16.26
C PHE A 36 13.15 -8.38 -14.82
N SER A 37 14.33 -8.05 -14.31
CA SER A 37 14.46 -7.40 -13.00
C SER A 37 13.54 -6.18 -12.93
N PRO A 38 12.78 -5.95 -11.85
CA PRO A 38 11.71 -4.95 -11.83
C PRO A 38 12.08 -3.54 -12.29
N TYR A 39 13.28 -3.07 -11.93
CA TYR A 39 13.76 -1.73 -12.27
C TYR A 39 14.50 -1.66 -13.63
N GLU A 40 14.85 -2.80 -14.22
CA GLU A 40 15.59 -2.91 -15.48
C GLU A 40 14.68 -3.22 -16.68
N ARG A 41 13.37 -3.28 -16.46
CA ARG A 41 12.37 -3.47 -17.53
C ARG A 41 12.51 -2.36 -18.58
N PRO A 42 12.45 -2.66 -19.89
CA PRO A 42 12.24 -1.65 -20.92
C PRO A 42 11.06 -0.73 -20.57
N ILE A 43 11.11 0.55 -20.94
CA ILE A 43 10.15 1.56 -20.46
C ILE A 43 8.69 1.18 -20.70
N ASP A 44 8.36 0.61 -21.85
CA ASP A 44 7.01 0.17 -22.16
C ASP A 44 6.51 -0.94 -21.22
N LEU A 45 7.40 -1.85 -20.81
CA LEU A 45 7.08 -2.89 -19.82
C LEU A 45 7.03 -2.30 -18.40
N HIS A 46 7.91 -1.35 -18.09
CA HIS A 46 7.90 -0.63 -16.81
C HIS A 46 6.56 0.07 -16.58
N ILE A 47 6.01 0.74 -17.60
CA ILE A 47 4.67 1.34 -17.57
C ILE A 47 3.59 0.26 -17.40
N LYS A 48 3.62 -0.80 -18.22
CA LYS A 48 2.60 -1.86 -18.18
C LYS A 48 2.48 -2.53 -16.81
N TYR A 49 3.60 -2.64 -16.11
CA TYR A 49 3.71 -3.24 -14.78
C TYR A 49 4.06 -2.19 -13.71
N GLY A 50 3.58 -0.96 -13.89
CA GLY A 50 3.91 0.19 -13.05
C GLY A 50 2.80 0.61 -12.08
N VAL A 51 3.21 1.32 -11.03
CA VAL A 51 2.35 1.98 -10.04
C VAL A 51 2.95 3.36 -9.74
N ILE A 52 2.15 4.40 -9.83
CA ILE A 52 2.57 5.77 -9.51
C ILE A 52 2.25 6.04 -8.04
N ASN A 53 3.23 6.53 -7.28
CA ASN A 53 2.98 7.11 -5.96
C ASN A 53 2.55 8.57 -6.15
N LEU A 54 1.27 8.79 -6.40
CA LEU A 54 0.77 10.11 -6.81
C LEU A 54 0.42 10.97 -5.59
N ASP A 55 0.87 12.22 -5.56
CA ASP A 55 0.33 13.24 -4.66
C ASP A 55 -0.97 13.81 -5.26
N LYS A 56 -2.10 13.30 -4.77
CA LYS A 56 -3.41 13.74 -5.23
C LYS A 56 -3.62 15.21 -4.79
N PRO A 57 -3.97 16.13 -5.70
CA PRO A 57 -4.33 17.49 -5.31
C PRO A 57 -5.72 17.52 -4.63
N PRO A 58 -5.98 18.52 -3.76
CA PRO A 58 -7.34 18.81 -3.30
C PRO A 58 -8.17 19.39 -4.46
N GLY A 59 -9.46 19.07 -4.50
CA GLY A 59 -10.39 19.53 -5.55
C GLY A 59 -11.09 18.36 -6.25
N PRO A 60 -10.42 17.61 -7.14
CA PRO A 60 -11.01 16.51 -7.89
C PRO A 60 -11.23 15.25 -7.03
N THR A 61 -12.17 14.41 -7.44
CA THR A 61 -12.30 13.04 -6.91
C THR A 61 -11.09 12.19 -7.28
N SER A 62 -10.82 11.12 -6.52
CA SER A 62 -9.75 10.17 -6.88
C SER A 62 -9.96 9.51 -8.26
N HIS A 63 -11.22 9.29 -8.67
CA HIS A 63 -11.54 8.69 -9.96
C HIS A 63 -11.24 9.64 -11.13
N GLU A 64 -11.51 10.93 -10.98
CA GLU A 64 -11.15 11.94 -11.99
C GLU A 64 -9.64 12.05 -12.15
N VAL A 65 -8.89 12.03 -11.05
CA VAL A 65 -7.42 12.04 -11.08
C VAL A 65 -6.86 10.83 -11.83
N VAL A 66 -7.37 9.62 -11.57
CA VAL A 66 -6.97 8.42 -12.32
C VAL A 66 -7.36 8.53 -13.80
N ALA A 67 -8.52 9.12 -14.11
CA ALA A 67 -8.93 9.36 -15.49
C ALA A 67 -7.98 10.33 -16.22
N TRP A 68 -7.44 11.35 -15.53
CA TRP A 68 -6.43 12.24 -16.08
C TRP A 68 -5.09 11.53 -16.28
N VAL A 69 -4.59 10.78 -15.30
CA VAL A 69 -3.38 9.95 -15.46
C VAL A 69 -3.49 9.05 -16.69
N LYS A 70 -4.64 8.40 -16.88
CA LYS A 70 -4.90 7.56 -18.04
C LYS A 70 -4.81 8.33 -19.37
N ARG A 71 -5.33 9.56 -19.42
CA ARG A 71 -5.27 10.42 -20.62
C ARG A 71 -3.86 10.94 -20.88
N ILE A 72 -3.19 11.47 -19.85
CA ILE A 72 -1.82 12.03 -19.94
C ILE A 72 -0.88 10.98 -20.52
N LEU A 73 -0.94 9.75 -20.00
CA LEU A 73 -0.03 8.67 -20.37
C LEU A 73 -0.51 7.84 -21.57
N ASN A 74 -1.65 8.19 -22.17
CA ASN A 74 -2.31 7.45 -23.24
C ASN A 74 -2.49 5.94 -22.95
N LEU A 75 -3.03 5.62 -21.78
CA LEU A 75 -3.20 4.25 -21.29
C LEU A 75 -4.61 3.71 -21.53
N ASN A 76 -4.73 2.39 -21.64
CA ASN A 76 -6.04 1.74 -21.74
C ASN A 76 -6.69 1.60 -20.36
N LYS A 77 -5.88 1.31 -19.33
CA LYS A 77 -6.37 1.02 -17.98
C LYS A 77 -5.51 1.66 -16.90
N ALA A 78 -6.16 2.17 -15.87
CA ALA A 78 -5.54 2.63 -14.63
C ALA A 78 -6.54 2.46 -13.47
N GLY A 79 -6.05 2.33 -12.23
CA GLY A 79 -6.88 2.19 -11.03
C GLY A 79 -6.12 2.54 -9.76
N HIS A 80 -6.81 2.95 -8.69
CA HIS A 80 -6.17 3.41 -7.46
C HIS A 80 -6.38 2.48 -6.25
N GLY A 81 -5.41 2.48 -5.32
CA GLY A 81 -5.35 1.63 -4.11
C GLY A 81 -6.17 2.07 -2.89
N GLY A 82 -7.14 2.98 -3.08
CA GLY A 82 -8.03 3.47 -2.02
C GLY A 82 -8.42 4.94 -2.16
N THR A 83 -9.72 5.20 -2.23
CA THR A 83 -10.31 6.52 -2.50
C THR A 83 -9.96 7.55 -1.42
N LEU A 84 -9.55 8.74 -1.86
CA LEU A 84 -9.53 9.97 -1.09
C LEU A 84 -10.71 10.86 -1.52
N ASP A 85 -11.39 11.46 -0.53
CA ASP A 85 -12.45 12.45 -0.75
C ASP A 85 -11.92 13.65 -1.58
N PRO A 86 -12.79 14.40 -2.28
CA PRO A 86 -12.36 15.49 -3.16
C PRO A 86 -11.41 16.51 -2.52
N LYS A 87 -11.73 16.96 -1.30
CA LYS A 87 -10.92 17.96 -0.55
C LYS A 87 -9.65 17.39 0.08
N VAL A 88 -9.42 16.08 0.01
CA VAL A 88 -8.30 15.41 0.68
C VAL A 88 -7.16 15.25 -0.31
N SER A 89 -5.96 15.63 0.11
CA SER A 89 -4.72 15.53 -0.68
C SER A 89 -3.82 14.37 -0.22
N GLY A 90 -2.68 14.20 -0.89
CA GLY A 90 -1.65 13.26 -0.51
C GLY A 90 -1.68 11.94 -1.28
N ILE A 91 -0.99 10.94 -0.74
CA ILE A 91 -0.63 9.71 -1.43
C ILE A 91 -1.84 8.97 -2.00
N LEU A 92 -1.86 8.75 -3.31
CA LEU A 92 -2.84 7.95 -4.04
C LEU A 92 -2.11 6.97 -4.98
N PRO A 93 -1.79 5.76 -4.50
CA PRO A 93 -1.13 4.76 -5.35
C PRO A 93 -2.02 4.44 -6.54
N THR A 94 -1.51 4.70 -7.75
CA THR A 94 -2.24 4.59 -9.01
C THR A 94 -1.57 3.55 -9.90
N ALA A 95 -2.15 2.36 -9.95
CA ALA A 95 -1.65 1.23 -10.71
C ALA A 95 -2.06 1.33 -12.19
N LEU A 96 -1.13 1.00 -13.07
CA LEU A 96 -1.24 1.18 -14.53
C LEU A 96 -1.47 -0.18 -15.22
N GLU A 97 -2.20 -0.18 -16.33
CA GLU A 97 -2.35 -1.30 -17.26
C GLU A 97 -2.47 -2.70 -16.60
N ASN A 98 -1.46 -3.56 -16.75
CA ASN A 98 -1.47 -4.93 -16.24
C ASN A 98 -1.33 -4.99 -14.72
N ALA A 99 -0.70 -3.96 -14.12
CA ALA A 99 -0.57 -3.81 -12.68
C ALA A 99 -1.87 -3.36 -11.98
N THR A 100 -2.90 -2.89 -12.69
CA THR A 100 -4.15 -2.38 -12.10
C THR A 100 -4.78 -3.27 -11.01
N ARG A 101 -4.61 -4.60 -11.08
CA ARG A 101 -5.14 -5.54 -10.08
C ARG A 101 -4.34 -5.58 -8.78
N VAL A 102 -3.12 -5.04 -8.74
CA VAL A 102 -2.24 -5.03 -7.55
C VAL A 102 -2.81 -4.14 -6.44
N VAL A 103 -3.73 -3.23 -6.78
CA VAL A 103 -4.47 -2.40 -5.82
C VAL A 103 -5.17 -3.23 -4.73
N GLN A 104 -5.51 -4.49 -5.01
CA GLN A 104 -6.09 -5.40 -4.01
C GLN A 104 -5.17 -5.64 -2.80
N ALA A 105 -3.85 -5.57 -2.99
CA ALA A 105 -2.86 -5.65 -1.91
C ALA A 105 -2.86 -4.39 -1.03
N LEU A 106 -3.24 -3.25 -1.61
CA LEU A 106 -3.19 -1.93 -0.98
C LEU A 106 -4.48 -1.57 -0.23
N LEU A 107 -5.63 -2.06 -0.70
CA LEU A 107 -6.92 -1.82 -0.07
C LEU A 107 -6.95 -2.18 1.44
N PRO A 108 -6.50 -3.37 1.88
CA PRO A 108 -6.49 -3.73 3.30
C PRO A 108 -5.30 -3.14 4.08
N ALA A 109 -4.32 -2.54 3.41
CA ALA A 109 -3.11 -2.05 4.07
C ALA A 109 -3.42 -0.86 5.01
N GLY A 110 -2.63 -0.74 6.09
CA GLY A 110 -2.72 0.41 7.00
C GLY A 110 -2.50 1.74 6.28
N LYS A 111 -3.11 2.81 6.81
CA LYS A 111 -3.04 4.16 6.26
C LYS A 111 -2.57 5.13 7.35
N GLU A 112 -1.88 6.19 6.96
CA GLU A 112 -1.53 7.30 7.85
C GLU A 112 -2.03 8.61 7.27
N TYR A 113 -2.48 9.50 8.15
CA TYR A 113 -2.94 10.83 7.79
C TYR A 113 -2.33 11.88 8.72
N VAL A 114 -2.22 13.09 8.20
CA VAL A 114 -2.13 14.33 8.98
C VAL A 114 -3.46 15.05 8.82
N ALA A 115 -4.06 15.45 9.94
CA ALA A 115 -5.39 16.02 10.00
C ALA A 115 -5.40 17.30 10.82
N LEU A 116 -6.17 18.28 10.36
CA LEU A 116 -6.50 19.49 11.11
C LEU A 116 -7.92 19.34 11.64
N MET A 117 -8.05 19.28 12.96
CA MET A 117 -9.33 19.28 13.67
C MET A 117 -9.60 20.67 14.23
N HIS A 118 -10.78 21.21 13.94
CA HIS A 118 -11.25 22.47 14.54
C HIS A 118 -12.35 22.19 15.57
N LEU A 119 -12.10 22.58 16.81
CA LEU A 119 -13.02 22.48 17.94
C LEU A 119 -14.07 23.61 17.89
N HIS A 120 -15.30 23.34 18.30
CA HIS A 120 -16.36 24.38 18.31
C HIS A 120 -16.37 25.22 19.60
N GLY A 121 -15.47 24.93 20.54
CA GLY A 121 -15.32 25.64 21.81
C GLY A 121 -13.93 25.45 22.40
N ASP A 122 -13.61 26.26 23.40
CA ASP A 122 -12.28 26.27 24.01
C ASP A 122 -12.09 25.10 24.98
N VAL A 123 -10.95 24.42 24.87
CA VAL A 123 -10.60 23.27 25.69
C VAL A 123 -9.15 23.38 26.12
N LYS A 124 -8.87 23.13 27.40
CA LYS A 124 -7.50 23.09 27.92
C LYS A 124 -6.67 22.04 27.18
N LYS A 125 -5.45 22.40 26.81
CA LYS A 125 -4.51 21.55 26.06
C LYS A 125 -4.33 20.17 26.68
N GLU A 126 -4.23 20.09 28.01
CA GLU A 126 -4.04 18.83 28.74
C GLU A 126 -5.21 17.88 28.53
N LYS A 127 -6.45 18.41 28.51
CA LYS A 127 -7.65 17.62 28.27
C LYS A 127 -7.72 17.12 26.82
N ILE A 128 -7.30 17.94 25.85
CA ILE A 128 -7.22 17.53 24.44
C ILE A 128 -6.27 16.33 24.30
N LEU A 129 -5.06 16.43 24.84
CA LEU A 129 -4.05 15.37 24.77
C LEU A 129 -4.53 14.08 25.47
N GLN A 130 -5.14 14.21 26.65
CA GLN A 130 -5.70 13.08 27.38
C GLN A 130 -6.78 12.36 26.56
N VAL A 131 -7.83 13.07 26.14
CA VAL A 131 -8.95 12.46 25.43
C VAL A 131 -8.50 11.85 24.10
N MET A 132 -7.63 12.53 23.35
CA MET A 132 -7.13 11.97 22.08
C MET A 132 -6.34 10.68 22.28
N SER A 133 -5.63 10.51 23.41
CA SER A 133 -4.91 9.26 23.71
C SER A 133 -5.84 8.07 23.96
N GLU A 134 -7.05 8.31 24.46
CA GLU A 134 -8.06 7.27 24.71
C GLU A 134 -8.65 6.68 23.41
N PHE A 135 -8.47 7.38 22.27
CA PHE A 135 -8.89 6.88 20.96
C PHE A 135 -7.83 5.98 20.27
N GLU A 136 -6.66 5.78 20.89
CA GLU A 136 -5.70 4.77 20.42
C GLU A 136 -6.20 3.36 20.79
N GLY A 137 -6.17 2.43 19.83
CA GLY A 137 -6.69 1.07 20.01
C GLY A 137 -7.94 0.80 19.16
N GLU A 138 -8.84 -0.04 19.67
CA GLU A 138 -10.06 -0.42 18.97
C GLU A 138 -11.15 0.63 19.15
N ILE A 139 -11.69 1.12 18.05
CA ILE A 139 -12.79 2.07 18.01
C ILE A 139 -13.98 1.50 17.25
N ILE A 140 -15.18 1.90 17.64
CA ILE A 140 -16.40 1.54 16.93
C ILE A 140 -16.78 2.66 15.98
N GLN A 141 -16.94 2.32 14.70
CA GLN A 141 -17.39 3.26 13.68
C GLN A 141 -18.60 2.72 12.92
N ARG A 142 -19.42 3.66 12.44
CA ARG A 142 -20.43 3.40 11.43
C ARG A 142 -20.09 4.27 10.21
N PRO A 143 -19.99 3.71 9.00
CA PRO A 143 -19.76 4.50 7.80
C PRO A 143 -20.73 5.69 7.68
N PRO A 144 -20.29 6.85 7.14
CA PRO A 144 -21.17 7.99 6.88
C PRO A 144 -22.19 7.65 5.79
N LEU A 145 -23.22 8.50 5.65
CA LEU A 145 -24.25 8.35 4.60
C LEU A 145 -23.63 8.30 3.19
N ARG A 146 -22.66 9.19 2.93
CA ARG A 146 -21.87 9.17 1.69
C ARG A 146 -20.68 8.22 1.87
N SER A 147 -20.88 6.94 1.58
CA SER A 147 -19.81 5.94 1.59
C SER A 147 -20.00 4.87 0.52
N ALA A 148 -18.91 4.28 0.05
CA ALA A 148 -18.92 3.20 -0.95
C ALA A 148 -19.16 1.80 -0.35
N VAL A 149 -19.44 1.69 0.95
CA VAL A 149 -19.54 0.43 1.70
C VAL A 149 -20.82 0.37 2.51
N LYS A 150 -21.35 -0.84 2.73
CA LYS A 150 -22.57 -1.05 3.53
C LYS A 150 -22.43 -0.42 4.92
N ARG A 151 -23.45 0.36 5.29
CA ARG A 151 -23.48 1.12 6.55
C ARG A 151 -23.90 0.21 7.71
N ARG A 152 -22.92 -0.31 8.44
CA ARG A 152 -23.08 -1.11 9.66
C ARG A 152 -22.03 -0.75 10.69
N LEU A 153 -22.28 -1.01 11.97
CA LEU A 153 -21.26 -0.88 13.02
C LEU A 153 -20.12 -1.85 12.74
N ARG A 154 -18.90 -1.38 12.94
CA ARG A 154 -17.68 -2.15 12.75
C ARG A 154 -16.57 -1.62 13.64
N THR A 155 -15.75 -2.53 14.15
CA THR A 155 -14.53 -2.19 14.86
C THR A 155 -13.44 -1.81 13.86
N ARG A 156 -12.67 -0.78 14.18
CA ARG A 156 -11.47 -0.37 13.46
C ARG A 156 -10.36 -0.10 14.45
N LYS A 157 -9.12 -0.34 14.05
CA LYS A 157 -7.95 -0.05 14.88
C LYS A 157 -7.31 1.28 14.53
N VAL A 158 -7.13 2.14 15.53
CA VAL A 158 -6.22 3.28 15.50
C VAL A 158 -4.91 2.82 16.12
N TYR A 159 -3.83 2.82 15.36
CA TYR A 159 -2.52 2.33 15.83
C TYR A 159 -1.82 3.37 16.70
N TYR A 160 -1.97 4.66 16.38
CA TYR A 160 -1.44 5.77 17.15
C TYR A 160 -2.13 7.09 16.76
N ILE A 161 -2.14 8.02 17.69
CA ILE A 161 -2.48 9.43 17.52
C ILE A 161 -1.34 10.26 18.09
N ASP A 162 -0.82 11.19 17.30
CA ASP A 162 0.26 12.06 17.71
C ASP A 162 -0.09 13.51 17.42
N VAL A 163 -0.37 14.25 18.48
CA VAL A 163 -0.69 15.67 18.38
C VAL A 163 0.59 16.45 18.12
N LEU A 164 0.66 17.10 16.96
CA LEU A 164 1.81 17.84 16.48
C LEU A 164 1.79 19.26 17.03
N GLU A 165 0.63 19.92 16.93
CA GLU A 165 0.44 21.31 17.31
C GLU A 165 -1.00 21.55 17.77
N ILE A 166 -1.17 22.48 18.72
CA ILE A 166 -2.47 22.98 19.17
C ILE A 166 -2.34 24.50 19.22
N ASP A 167 -3.17 25.18 18.44
CA ASP A 167 -3.31 26.63 18.45
C ASP A 167 -4.78 27.00 18.66
N GLY A 168 -5.12 27.49 19.85
CA GLY A 168 -6.50 27.77 20.26
C GLY A 168 -7.43 26.56 20.08
N ARG A 169 -8.28 26.63 19.05
CA ARG A 169 -9.29 25.60 18.71
C ARG A 169 -8.84 24.65 17.61
N ASP A 170 -7.69 24.90 17.01
CA ASP A 170 -7.14 24.11 15.93
C ASP A 170 -6.10 23.12 16.47
N VAL A 171 -6.31 21.85 16.16
CA VAL A 171 -5.49 20.73 16.61
C VAL A 171 -4.96 19.99 15.39
N LEU A 172 -3.66 20.11 15.15
CA LEU A 172 -2.95 19.40 14.09
C LEU A 172 -2.39 18.10 14.67
N PHE A 173 -2.74 16.96 14.05
CA PHE A 173 -2.28 15.67 14.53
C PHE A 173 -2.03 14.68 13.39
N ARG A 174 -1.10 13.76 13.64
CA ARG A 174 -0.83 12.59 12.82
C ARG A 174 -1.56 11.38 13.39
N VAL A 175 -2.10 10.54 12.51
CA VAL A 175 -2.89 9.36 12.93
C VAL A 175 -2.66 8.18 12.01
N GLY A 176 -2.27 7.05 12.59
CA GLY A 176 -2.10 5.77 11.90
C GLY A 176 -3.31 4.87 12.13
N VAL A 177 -3.91 4.33 11.07
CA VAL A 177 -5.20 3.62 11.15
C VAL A 177 -5.25 2.37 10.27
N GLU A 178 -6.12 1.44 10.67
CA GLU A 178 -6.55 0.32 9.84
C GLU A 178 -7.32 0.83 8.60
N ALA A 179 -7.24 0.08 7.50
CA ALA A 179 -7.99 0.39 6.28
C ALA A 179 -9.50 0.56 6.53
N GLY A 180 -10.08 1.57 5.88
CA GLY A 180 -11.50 1.87 5.98
C GLY A 180 -11.91 2.58 7.28
N THR A 181 -10.95 3.05 8.08
CA THR A 181 -11.23 3.98 9.19
C THR A 181 -11.60 5.36 8.63
N TYR A 182 -12.73 5.91 9.06
CA TYR A 182 -13.19 7.23 8.62
C TYR A 182 -12.66 8.32 9.56
N ILE A 183 -11.66 9.08 9.12
CA ILE A 183 -11.02 10.13 9.93
C ILE A 183 -12.01 11.24 10.33
N ARG A 184 -12.91 11.63 9.43
CA ARG A 184 -13.99 12.58 9.74
C ARG A 184 -14.88 12.11 10.90
N SER A 185 -15.20 10.81 10.95
CA SER A 185 -15.99 10.22 12.04
C SER A 185 -15.19 10.16 13.34
N LEU A 186 -13.89 9.87 13.26
CA LEU A 186 -12.99 9.88 14.41
C LEU A 186 -12.93 11.28 15.05
N ILE A 187 -12.68 12.32 14.24
CA ILE A 187 -12.64 13.72 14.71
C ILE A 187 -13.98 14.13 15.32
N HIS A 188 -15.10 13.77 14.71
CA HIS A 188 -16.42 14.05 15.27
C HIS A 188 -16.59 13.41 16.66
N HIS A 189 -16.23 12.14 16.83
CA HIS A 189 -16.32 11.47 18.13
C HIS A 189 -15.36 12.04 19.18
N ILE A 190 -14.15 12.44 18.79
CA ILE A 190 -13.24 13.17 19.68
C ILE A 190 -13.89 14.48 20.16
N GLY A 191 -14.50 15.24 19.24
CA GLY A 191 -15.24 16.46 19.58
C GLY A 191 -16.39 16.22 20.57
N LEU A 192 -17.15 15.14 20.39
CA LEU A 192 -18.19 14.73 21.33
C LEU A 192 -17.62 14.39 22.71
N ALA A 193 -16.53 13.62 22.77
CA ALA A 193 -15.87 13.26 24.02
C ALA A 193 -15.28 14.48 24.76
N LEU A 194 -14.82 15.49 24.02
CA LEU A 194 -14.36 16.76 24.60
C LEU A 194 -15.52 17.62 25.15
N GLY A 195 -16.74 17.40 24.67
CA GLY A 195 -17.97 18.08 25.07
C GLY A 195 -18.28 19.37 24.29
N VAL A 196 -17.34 19.85 23.48
CA VAL A 196 -17.50 21.09 22.70
C VAL A 196 -17.91 20.83 21.25
N GLY A 197 -17.75 19.61 20.74
CA GLY A 197 -17.89 19.32 19.31
C GLY A 197 -16.65 19.68 18.51
N ALA A 198 -16.46 19.01 17.38
CA ALA A 198 -15.32 19.23 16.49
C ALA A 198 -15.66 18.82 15.06
N HIS A 199 -14.91 19.37 14.11
CA HIS A 199 -14.98 18.95 12.72
C HIS A 199 -13.59 18.91 12.08
N MET A 200 -13.49 18.14 10.98
CA MET A 200 -12.27 18.01 10.20
C MET A 200 -12.18 19.18 9.22
N ALA A 201 -11.23 20.09 9.46
CA ALA A 201 -10.95 21.23 8.60
C ALA A 201 -10.13 20.80 7.37
N GLU A 202 -9.07 20.03 7.60
CA GLU A 202 -8.18 19.55 6.53
C GLU A 202 -7.73 18.10 6.80
N LEU A 203 -7.39 17.39 5.73
CA LEU A 203 -6.87 16.04 5.81
C LEU A 203 -5.92 15.79 4.62
N ARG A 204 -4.75 15.22 4.92
CA ARG A 204 -3.77 14.75 3.95
C ARG A 204 -3.35 13.33 4.28
N ARG A 205 -3.31 12.44 3.28
CA ARG A 205 -2.81 11.07 3.45
C ARG A 205 -1.30 11.02 3.26
N THR A 206 -0.57 10.74 4.33
CA THR A 206 0.90 10.68 4.36
C THR A 206 1.44 9.25 4.21
N ARG A 207 0.54 8.24 4.25
CA ARG A 207 0.92 6.85 3.93
C ARG A 207 -0.23 6.00 3.42
N SER A 208 0.07 5.12 2.47
CA SER A 208 -0.84 4.04 2.04
C SER A 208 -0.08 2.72 1.84
N GLY A 209 -0.05 1.89 2.89
CA GLY A 209 0.70 0.64 2.87
C GLY A 209 2.22 0.90 2.71
N PRO A 210 2.85 0.41 1.63
CA PRO A 210 4.27 0.61 1.36
C PRO A 210 4.58 2.01 0.80
N PHE A 211 3.58 2.73 0.29
CA PHE A 211 3.74 4.07 -0.29
C PHE A 211 3.75 5.15 0.80
N LYS A 212 4.77 6.01 0.80
CA LYS A 212 5.05 7.07 1.79
C LYS A 212 5.32 8.40 1.08
N GLU A 213 5.40 9.48 1.86
CA GLU A 213 5.89 10.78 1.37
C GLU A 213 7.42 10.74 1.35
N ASP A 214 7.96 10.20 0.25
CA ASP A 214 9.38 10.04 0.00
C ASP A 214 9.70 10.51 -1.43
N GLU A 215 10.93 10.29 -1.90
CA GLU A 215 11.40 10.71 -3.22
C GLU A 215 10.61 10.12 -4.40
N THR A 216 9.77 9.10 -4.16
CA THR A 216 8.93 8.49 -5.19
C THR A 216 7.60 9.22 -5.38
N LEU A 217 7.23 10.11 -4.45
CA LEU A 217 5.98 10.86 -4.51
C LEU A 217 6.05 11.92 -5.60
N VAL A 218 5.15 11.83 -6.58
CA VAL A 218 5.09 12.77 -7.72
C VAL A 218 3.74 13.44 -7.83
N THR A 219 3.72 14.70 -8.25
CA THR A 219 2.48 15.42 -8.57
C THR A 219 1.99 15.10 -9.99
N LEU A 220 0.79 15.55 -10.34
CA LEU A 220 0.33 15.50 -11.73
C LEU A 220 1.18 16.36 -12.67
N HIS A 221 1.77 17.45 -12.16
CA HIS A 221 2.67 18.32 -12.94
C HIS A 221 3.99 17.61 -13.24
N ASP A 222 4.62 17.01 -12.22
CA ASP A 222 5.85 16.24 -12.43
C ASP A 222 5.63 15.08 -13.41
N LEU A 223 4.46 14.44 -13.34
CA LEU A 223 4.12 13.32 -14.21
C LEU A 223 3.95 13.73 -15.67
N ILE A 224 3.26 14.85 -15.94
CA ILE A 224 3.07 15.33 -17.31
C ILE A 224 4.40 15.82 -17.90
N ASP A 225 5.19 16.56 -17.13
CA ASP A 225 6.49 17.07 -17.56
C ASP A 225 7.46 15.91 -17.85
N ALA A 226 7.54 14.93 -16.95
CA ALA A 226 8.36 13.74 -17.16
C ALA A 226 7.92 12.92 -18.38
N TYR A 227 6.61 12.84 -18.65
CA TYR A 227 6.10 12.17 -19.85
C TYR A 227 6.53 12.88 -21.14
N HIS A 228 6.48 14.22 -21.16
CA HIS A 228 6.93 15.02 -22.30
C HIS A 228 8.45 14.94 -22.51
N PHE A 229 9.25 15.01 -21.44
CA PHE A 229 10.70 14.79 -21.55
C PHE A 229 11.03 13.44 -22.17
N TRP A 230 10.26 12.39 -21.88
CA TRP A 230 10.44 11.09 -22.54
C TRP A 230 9.97 11.10 -23.99
N LYS A 231 8.77 11.61 -24.28
CA LYS A 231 8.15 11.52 -25.62
C LYS A 231 8.76 12.47 -26.64
N ASP A 232 9.07 13.68 -26.23
CA ASP A 232 9.47 14.77 -27.12
C ASP A 232 11.01 14.88 -27.15
N ASP A 233 11.67 14.75 -26.00
CA ASP A 233 13.13 14.93 -25.87
C ASP A 233 13.92 13.62 -25.76
N GLY A 234 13.25 12.47 -25.63
CA GLY A 234 13.90 11.15 -25.49
C GLY A 234 14.55 10.89 -24.13
N ILE A 235 14.31 11.73 -23.11
CA ILE A 235 14.91 11.63 -21.78
C ILE A 235 14.03 10.75 -20.87
N GLU A 236 14.39 9.48 -20.74
CA GLU A 236 13.58 8.48 -20.03
C GLU A 236 13.68 8.56 -18.49
N ASP A 237 14.81 9.01 -17.95
CA ASP A 237 15.15 8.86 -16.52
C ASP A 237 14.12 9.47 -15.57
N TYR A 238 13.60 10.66 -15.89
CA TYR A 238 12.58 11.34 -15.08
C TYR A 238 11.29 10.53 -15.05
N PHE A 239 10.86 10.03 -16.20
CA PHE A 239 9.61 9.28 -16.34
C PHE A 239 9.70 7.90 -15.69
N ARG A 240 10.84 7.21 -15.87
CA ARG A 240 11.12 5.94 -15.19
C ARG A 240 11.07 6.09 -13.68
N LYS A 241 11.65 7.15 -13.11
CA LYS A 241 11.62 7.41 -11.66
C LYS A 241 10.22 7.75 -11.14
N ALA A 242 9.39 8.42 -11.94
CA ALA A 242 8.01 8.75 -11.57
C ALA A 242 7.10 7.52 -11.44
N ILE A 243 7.46 6.40 -12.08
CA ILE A 243 6.70 5.14 -12.03
C ILE A 243 7.47 4.11 -11.20
N GLN A 244 6.84 3.59 -10.16
CA GLN A 244 7.39 2.50 -9.38
C GLN A 244 7.00 1.15 -10.01
N PRO A 245 7.83 0.10 -9.93
CA PRO A 245 7.42 -1.23 -10.37
C PRO A 245 6.27 -1.76 -9.48
N MET A 246 5.38 -2.59 -10.01
CA MET A 246 4.23 -3.15 -9.28
C MET A 246 4.64 -3.92 -8.02
N GLU A 247 5.85 -4.43 -7.99
CA GLU A 247 6.51 -5.06 -6.83
C GLU A 247 6.51 -4.15 -5.60
N LYS A 248 6.59 -2.82 -5.79
CA LYS A 248 6.48 -1.82 -4.71
C LYS A 248 5.17 -1.97 -3.94
N ALA A 249 4.08 -2.27 -4.65
CA ALA A 249 2.75 -2.40 -4.05
C ALA A 249 2.55 -3.67 -3.22
N VAL A 250 3.50 -4.62 -3.25
CA VAL A 250 3.45 -5.86 -2.46
C VAL A 250 4.58 -5.96 -1.43
N GLU A 251 5.37 -4.89 -1.23
CA GLU A 251 6.46 -4.87 -0.24
C GLU A 251 6.02 -5.24 1.17
N HIS A 252 4.81 -4.82 1.57
CA HIS A 252 4.27 -5.08 2.91
C HIS A 252 3.70 -6.49 3.10
N LEU A 253 3.51 -7.26 2.00
CA LEU A 253 2.95 -8.60 2.05
C LEU A 253 4.00 -9.65 2.44
N PRO A 254 3.59 -10.76 3.07
CA PRO A 254 4.41 -11.96 3.12
C PRO A 254 4.71 -12.47 1.69
N LYS A 255 5.90 -13.03 1.49
CA LYS A 255 6.42 -13.41 0.18
C LYS A 255 6.89 -14.86 0.19
N VAL A 256 6.70 -15.53 -0.94
CA VAL A 256 7.21 -16.87 -1.25
C VAL A 256 7.94 -16.77 -2.58
N TRP A 257 9.22 -17.13 -2.60
CA TRP A 257 10.05 -17.11 -3.80
C TRP A 257 10.12 -18.51 -4.39
N ILE A 258 9.97 -18.61 -5.71
CA ILE A 258 9.84 -19.88 -6.41
C ILE A 258 10.95 -20.10 -7.42
N ARG A 259 11.21 -21.37 -7.73
CA ARG A 259 12.14 -21.78 -8.79
C ARG A 259 11.64 -21.28 -10.14
N ASP A 260 12.57 -21.01 -11.07
CA ASP A 260 12.26 -20.71 -12.46
C ASP A 260 11.32 -21.77 -13.09
N SER A 261 11.55 -23.06 -12.79
CA SER A 261 10.73 -24.17 -13.30
C SER A 261 9.26 -24.13 -12.85
N ALA A 262 8.97 -23.48 -11.73
CA ALA A 262 7.60 -23.32 -11.21
C ALA A 262 6.90 -22.07 -11.75
N VAL A 263 7.65 -21.06 -12.22
CA VAL A 263 7.09 -19.75 -12.62
C VAL A 263 6.05 -19.93 -13.71
N ALA A 264 6.42 -20.57 -14.81
CA ALA A 264 5.53 -20.66 -15.94
C ALA A 264 4.28 -21.51 -15.60
N ALA A 265 4.38 -22.57 -14.79
CA ALA A 265 3.19 -23.31 -14.35
C ALA A 265 2.17 -22.40 -13.63
N VAL A 266 2.65 -21.54 -12.73
CA VAL A 266 1.81 -20.54 -12.03
C VAL A 266 1.23 -19.53 -13.01
N THR A 267 1.99 -19.04 -14.00
CA THR A 267 1.45 -18.10 -15.00
C THR A 267 0.37 -18.70 -15.91
N TYR A 268 0.36 -20.03 -16.05
CA TYR A 268 -0.68 -20.78 -16.76
C TYR A 268 -1.87 -21.15 -15.86
N GLY A 269 -1.84 -20.80 -14.58
CA GLY A 269 -2.95 -20.94 -13.64
C GLY A 269 -2.84 -22.15 -12.70
N ALA A 270 -1.68 -22.80 -12.62
CA ALA A 270 -1.47 -23.83 -11.61
C ALA A 270 -1.28 -23.20 -10.22
N ASP A 271 -1.74 -23.91 -9.18
CA ASP A 271 -1.41 -23.57 -7.81
C ASP A 271 0.07 -23.84 -7.50
N LEU A 272 0.59 -23.15 -6.49
CA LEU A 272 1.98 -23.32 -6.09
C LEU A 272 2.13 -24.52 -5.15
N ALA A 273 2.77 -25.57 -5.63
CA ALA A 273 3.17 -26.72 -4.82
C ALA A 273 4.48 -26.48 -4.06
N VAL A 274 4.63 -27.15 -2.91
CA VAL A 274 5.80 -27.06 -2.01
C VAL A 274 7.16 -27.26 -2.71
N PRO A 275 7.34 -28.21 -3.66
CA PRO A 275 8.63 -28.40 -4.35
C PRO A 275 9.11 -27.19 -5.16
N GLY A 276 8.19 -26.30 -5.55
CA GLY A 276 8.51 -25.09 -6.30
C GLY A 276 9.08 -23.97 -5.43
N ILE A 277 9.01 -24.07 -4.10
CA ILE A 277 9.44 -23.02 -3.16
C ILE A 277 10.95 -23.09 -2.93
N VAL A 278 11.61 -21.93 -3.03
CA VAL A 278 13.05 -21.76 -2.78
C VAL A 278 13.29 -21.11 -1.42
N LYS A 279 12.60 -20.00 -1.14
CA LYS A 279 12.67 -19.26 0.13
C LYS A 279 11.33 -18.60 0.41
N LEU A 280 11.05 -18.25 1.66
CA LEU A 280 9.79 -17.63 2.07
C LEU A 280 9.97 -16.76 3.32
N HIS A 281 9.01 -15.87 3.58
CA HIS A 281 8.93 -15.17 4.85
C HIS A 281 8.46 -16.10 5.98
N LYS A 282 9.05 -15.96 7.18
CA LYS A 282 8.51 -16.56 8.41
C LYS A 282 7.17 -15.91 8.81
N GLY A 283 6.36 -16.69 9.54
CA GLY A 283 5.14 -16.19 10.17
C GLY A 283 3.92 -16.14 9.25
N ILE A 284 4.00 -16.77 8.07
CA ILE A 284 2.84 -16.98 7.18
C ILE A 284 1.87 -17.93 7.87
N LYS A 285 0.60 -17.54 7.93
CA LYS A 285 -0.52 -18.34 8.44
C LYS A 285 -1.43 -18.75 7.30
N ARG A 286 -2.18 -19.84 7.51
CA ARG A 286 -3.21 -20.30 6.56
C ARG A 286 -4.24 -19.19 6.35
N GLY A 287 -4.58 -18.91 5.10
CA GLY A 287 -5.49 -17.84 4.69
C GLY A 287 -4.85 -16.47 4.47
N ASP A 288 -3.58 -16.27 4.85
CA ASP A 288 -2.87 -15.01 4.59
C ASP A 288 -2.75 -14.79 3.08
N LEU A 289 -2.96 -13.54 2.65
CA LEU A 289 -2.63 -13.11 1.29
C LEU A 289 -1.10 -13.02 1.15
N VAL A 290 -0.54 -13.82 0.24
CA VAL A 290 0.90 -13.89 -0.03
C VAL A 290 1.22 -13.45 -1.46
N ALA A 291 2.40 -12.88 -1.64
CA ALA A 291 2.97 -12.59 -2.95
C ALA A 291 3.94 -13.70 -3.38
N ILE A 292 3.71 -14.27 -4.55
CA ILE A 292 4.58 -15.26 -5.18
C ILE A 292 5.58 -14.49 -6.05
N MET A 293 6.87 -14.65 -5.76
CA MET A 293 7.96 -13.91 -6.36
C MET A 293 8.89 -14.83 -7.15
N THR A 294 9.48 -14.36 -8.25
CA THR A 294 10.66 -15.01 -8.84
C THR A 294 11.88 -14.75 -7.95
N LEU A 295 12.97 -15.49 -8.18
CA LEU A 295 14.25 -15.21 -7.50
C LEU A 295 14.89 -13.86 -7.91
N LYS A 296 14.39 -13.21 -8.97
CA LYS A 296 14.74 -11.83 -9.36
C LYS A 296 13.84 -10.77 -8.71
N ASP A 297 13.05 -11.17 -7.71
CA ASP A 297 12.08 -10.33 -7.00
C ASP A 297 10.96 -9.77 -7.89
N GLU A 298 10.64 -10.44 -9.02
CA GLU A 298 9.48 -10.10 -9.85
C GLU A 298 8.20 -10.70 -9.26
N LEU A 299 7.11 -9.93 -9.28
CA LEU A 299 5.81 -10.43 -8.84
C LEU A 299 5.20 -11.35 -9.91
N VAL A 300 5.04 -12.62 -9.56
CA VAL A 300 4.39 -13.62 -10.41
C VAL A 300 2.87 -13.55 -10.23
N ALA A 301 2.42 -13.71 -8.98
CA ALA A 301 1.02 -13.83 -8.63
C ALA A 301 0.75 -13.41 -7.17
N LEU A 302 -0.52 -13.13 -6.86
CA LEU A 302 -1.04 -13.14 -5.49
C LEU A 302 -1.93 -14.36 -5.27
N GLY A 303 -1.90 -14.89 -4.05
CA GLY A 303 -2.70 -16.04 -3.66
C GLY A 303 -2.87 -16.14 -2.15
N LYS A 304 -3.67 -17.11 -1.70
CA LYS A 304 -3.87 -17.41 -0.28
C LYS A 304 -2.99 -18.58 0.14
N ALA A 305 -2.28 -18.40 1.25
CA ALA A 305 -1.51 -19.48 1.83
C ALA A 305 -2.43 -20.61 2.30
N ILE A 306 -2.27 -21.81 1.76
CA ILE A 306 -2.95 -23.01 2.26
C ILE A 306 -2.17 -23.60 3.43
N MET A 307 -0.84 -23.40 3.46
CA MET A 307 0.07 -23.87 4.50
C MET A 307 0.63 -22.71 5.35
N THR A 308 1.07 -23.01 6.56
CA THR A 308 1.89 -22.11 7.38
C THR A 308 3.34 -22.09 6.87
N SER A 309 4.14 -21.09 7.27
CA SER A 309 5.56 -21.06 6.91
C SER A 309 6.33 -22.30 7.39
N GLY A 310 5.94 -22.91 8.52
CA GLY A 310 6.56 -24.13 9.03
C GLY A 310 6.24 -25.37 8.18
N GLU A 311 4.98 -25.52 7.77
CA GLU A 311 4.54 -26.59 6.87
C GLU A 311 5.20 -26.46 5.50
N MET A 312 5.22 -25.25 4.93
CA MET A 312 5.91 -24.98 3.65
C MET A 312 7.40 -25.35 3.68
N LEU A 313 8.08 -25.23 4.83
CA LEU A 313 9.48 -25.61 4.99
C LEU A 313 9.67 -27.13 5.12
N ASN A 314 8.86 -27.78 5.96
CA ASN A 314 9.10 -29.16 6.37
C ASN A 314 8.49 -30.19 5.41
N GLU A 315 7.41 -29.85 4.72
CA GLU A 315 6.75 -30.77 3.80
C GLU A 315 7.53 -30.91 2.48
N LYS A 316 7.36 -32.08 1.83
CA LYS A 316 7.99 -32.39 0.54
C LYS A 316 7.03 -32.31 -0.65
N LYS A 317 5.72 -32.31 -0.41
CA LYS A 317 4.66 -32.32 -1.42
C LYS A 317 3.46 -31.51 -0.91
N GLY A 318 2.43 -31.36 -1.73
CA GLY A 318 1.21 -30.62 -1.38
C GLY A 318 1.18 -29.21 -1.95
N ILE A 319 -0.02 -28.63 -2.00
CA ILE A 319 -0.24 -27.26 -2.45
C ILE A 319 -0.02 -26.30 -1.27
N ALA A 320 0.88 -25.35 -1.46
CA ALA A 320 1.25 -24.37 -0.45
C ALA A 320 0.45 -23.06 -0.58
N VAL A 321 0.14 -22.64 -1.82
CA VAL A 321 -0.59 -21.40 -2.10
C VAL A 321 -1.63 -21.64 -3.19
N ASP A 322 -2.88 -21.30 -2.89
CA ASP A 322 -4.00 -21.19 -3.84
C ASP A 322 -3.85 -19.90 -4.64
N VAL A 323 -3.62 -19.99 -5.95
CA VAL A 323 -3.28 -18.86 -6.80
C VAL A 323 -4.53 -18.14 -7.27
N GLU A 324 -4.76 -16.92 -6.77
CA GLU A 324 -5.98 -16.15 -7.07
C GLU A 324 -5.80 -15.19 -8.26
N LYS A 325 -4.62 -14.58 -8.40
CA LYS A 325 -4.35 -13.57 -9.44
C LYS A 325 -2.93 -13.63 -9.96
N VAL A 326 -2.78 -14.00 -11.23
CA VAL A 326 -1.52 -13.94 -11.98
C VAL A 326 -1.30 -12.54 -12.57
N PHE A 327 -0.08 -12.03 -12.45
CA PHE A 327 0.37 -10.74 -13.01
C PHE A 327 1.38 -10.93 -14.14
N MET A 328 2.38 -11.79 -13.91
CA MET A 328 3.44 -12.07 -14.87
C MET A 328 2.88 -12.72 -16.14
N PRO A 329 3.31 -12.29 -17.33
CA PRO A 329 2.88 -12.89 -18.58
C PRO A 329 3.55 -14.26 -18.79
N ARG A 330 2.95 -15.07 -19.65
CA ARG A 330 3.30 -16.50 -19.84
C ARG A 330 4.60 -16.75 -20.60
N ASP A 331 5.12 -15.74 -21.28
CA ASP A 331 6.25 -15.79 -22.20
C ASP A 331 7.58 -15.36 -21.56
N TRP A 332 7.57 -14.85 -20.33
CA TRP A 332 8.79 -14.43 -19.62
C TRP A 332 9.65 -15.61 -19.15
N TYR A 333 9.02 -16.74 -18.85
CA TYR A 333 9.68 -17.97 -18.42
C TYR A 333 9.18 -19.13 -19.29
N PRO A 334 10.07 -20.03 -19.77
CA PRO A 334 9.66 -21.16 -20.61
C PRO A 334 8.92 -22.22 -19.80
N LYS A 335 8.11 -23.04 -20.49
CA LYS A 335 7.46 -24.21 -19.88
C LYS A 335 8.52 -25.26 -19.53
N MET A 336 8.49 -25.75 -18.29
CA MET A 336 9.46 -26.70 -17.74
C MET A 336 8.80 -27.84 -16.95
N TRP A 337 7.49 -28.06 -17.12
CA TRP A 337 6.71 -29.11 -16.47
C TRP A 337 6.17 -30.14 -17.45
#